data_AF-A0A2V9TP88-F1
#
_entry.id   AF-A0A2V9TP88-F1
#
_cell.length_a   1.000
_cell.length_b   1.000
_cell.length_c   1.000
_cell.angle_alpha   90.00
_cell.angle_beta   90.00
_cell.angle_gamma   90.00
#
_symmetry.space_group_name_H-M   'P 1'
#
loop_
_entity.id
_entity.type
_entity.pdbx_description
1 polymer ?
#
loop_
_entity_poly.entity_id
_entity_poly.type
_entity_poly.pdbx_seq_one_letter_code
_entity_poly.pdbx_strand_id
1 'polypeptide(L)'
;MDRESKASFAIIRFNSRSYESGGVMEIVRGRQSANLAIQRLHESQSKEDWALGWRYFAEMTDLKPGTDPAKATRLRQGSMDARESEP
;
A
#
# COMPACT_ATOMS: atom_id res chain seq x y z
N MET A 1 15.92 -18.94 2.56
CA MET A 1 15.08 -17.84 3.10
C MET A 1 15.14 -16.72 2.05
N ASP A 2 14.68 -15.48 2.28
CA ASP A 2 15.02 -14.30 1.43
C ASP A 2 14.18 -13.92 0.19
N ARG A 3 13.08 -14.61 -0.17
CA ARG A 3 12.17 -14.06 -1.22
C ARG A 3 11.48 -12.77 -0.77
N GLU A 4 11.00 -12.75 0.48
CA GLU A 4 10.32 -11.59 1.07
C GLU A 4 11.24 -10.39 1.33
N SER A 5 12.55 -10.61 1.51
CA SER A 5 13.53 -9.52 1.68
C SER A 5 13.87 -8.84 0.35
N LYS A 6 13.71 -9.55 -0.79
CA LYS A 6 14.00 -9.03 -2.13
C LYS A 6 12.78 -8.41 -2.82
N ALA A 7 11.57 -8.81 -2.41
CA ALA A 7 10.31 -8.31 -2.93
C ALA A 7 10.08 -6.83 -2.59
N SER A 8 9.36 -6.14 -3.46
CA SER A 8 8.82 -4.82 -3.17
C SER A 8 7.43 -4.94 -2.57
N PHE A 9 7.09 -3.98 -1.71
CA PHE A 9 5.77 -3.86 -1.09
C PHE A 9 5.25 -2.45 -1.29
N ALA A 10 4.03 -2.32 -1.78
CA ALA A 10 3.28 -1.08 -1.77
C ALA A 10 2.56 -0.96 -0.43
N ILE A 11 2.70 0.18 0.23
CA ILE A 11 1.95 0.51 1.44
C ILE A 11 0.71 1.27 1.02
N ILE A 12 -0.46 0.71 1.31
CA ILE A 12 -1.74 1.24 0.84
C ILE A 12 -2.54 1.74 2.03
N ARG A 13 -3.10 2.94 1.89
CA ARG A 13 -4.08 3.49 2.82
C ARG A 13 -5.46 2.98 2.41
N PHE A 14 -6.25 2.53 3.38
CA PHE A 14 -7.62 2.08 3.14
C PHE A 14 -8.52 2.45 4.31
N ASN A 15 -9.82 2.59 4.07
CA ASN A 15 -10.79 2.77 5.12
C ASN A 15 -11.38 1.40 5.49
N SER A 16 -11.18 0.95 6.73
CA SER A 16 -11.67 -0.34 7.19
C SER A 16 -13.18 -0.39 7.43
N ARG A 17 -13.88 0.75 7.37
CA ARG A 17 -15.33 0.85 7.54
C ARG A 17 -16.06 0.95 6.20
N SER A 18 -15.56 1.76 5.27
CA SER A 18 -16.16 1.95 3.94
C SER A 18 -15.51 1.11 2.84
N TYR A 19 -14.40 0.41 3.13
CA TYR A 19 -13.59 -0.33 2.16
C TYR A 19 -13.00 0.55 1.03
N GLU A 20 -13.01 1.87 1.22
CA GLU A 20 -12.44 2.82 0.27
C GLU A 20 -10.91 2.75 0.28
N SER A 21 -10.32 2.73 -0.91
CA SER A 21 -8.87 2.85 -1.06
C SER A 21 -8.47 4.32 -1.03
N GLY A 22 -7.53 4.66 -0.13
CA GLY A 22 -6.85 5.95 -0.09
C GLY A 22 -5.63 6.02 -1.00
N GLY A 23 -5.33 4.94 -1.74
CA GLY A 23 -4.19 4.86 -2.65
C GLY A 23 -2.90 4.37 -2.00
N VAL A 24 -1.86 4.26 -2.84
CA VAL A 24 -0.51 3.90 -2.42
C VAL A 24 0.13 5.12 -1.76
N MET A 25 0.75 4.92 -0.59
CA MET A 25 1.46 5.94 0.17
C MET A 25 2.96 5.92 -0.11
N GLU A 26 3.55 4.73 -0.21
CA GLU A 26 4.96 4.52 -0.52
C GLU A 26 5.21 3.09 -1.02
N ILE A 27 6.35 2.88 -1.68
CA ILE A 27 6.83 1.56 -2.09
C ILE A 27 8.19 1.31 -1.47
N VAL A 28 8.30 0.22 -0.72
CA VAL A 28 9.51 -0.15 0.02
C VAL A 28 9.96 -1.55 -0.37
N ARG A 29 11.24 -1.83 -0.16
CA ARG A 29 11.80 -3.16 -0.38
C ARG A 29 11.88 -3.93 0.92
N GLY A 30 11.43 -5.17 0.90
CA GLY A 30 11.52 -6.07 2.04
C GLY A 30 10.34 -5.96 3.00
N ARG A 31 9.89 -7.11 3.51
CA ARG A 31 8.76 -7.20 4.44
C ARG A 31 8.98 -6.43 5.74
N GLN A 32 10.18 -6.46 6.29
CA GLN A 32 10.50 -5.73 7.53
C GLN A 32 10.36 -4.22 7.36
N SER A 33 10.90 -3.66 6.27
CA SER A 33 10.75 -2.24 5.94
C SER A 33 9.28 -1.87 5.72
N ALA A 34 8.48 -2.75 5.14
CA ALA A 34 7.04 -2.54 4.99
C ALA A 34 6.31 -2.43 6.33
N ASN A 35 6.62 -3.32 7.29
CA ASN A 35 6.03 -3.27 8.62
C ASN A 35 6.43 -2.00 9.39
N LEU A 36 7.70 -1.60 9.29
CA LEU A 36 8.19 -0.35 9.91
C LEU A 36 7.52 0.89 9.28
N ALA A 37 7.34 0.90 7.96
CA ALA A 37 6.65 1.98 7.27
C ALA A 37 5.19 2.10 7.72
N ILE A 38 4.46 0.99 7.82
CA ILE A 38 3.09 0.95 8.35
C ILE A 38 3.05 1.52 9.77
N GLN A 39 3.93 1.06 10.65
CA GLN A 39 3.98 1.55 12.03
C GLN A 39 4.20 3.07 12.08
N ARG A 40 5.18 3.57 11.34
CA ARG A 40 5.48 5.01 11.25
C ARG A 40 4.28 5.81 10.74
N LEU A 41 3.59 5.30 9.71
CA LEU A 41 2.39 5.95 9.15
C LEU A 41 1.25 5.98 10.18
N HIS A 42 1.05 4.91 10.94
CA HIS A 42 0.10 4.86 12.04
C HIS A 42 0.45 5.84 13.17
N GLU A 43 1.72 5.95 13.55
CA GLU A 43 2.19 6.89 14.57
C GLU A 43 2.01 8.36 14.13
N SER A 44 2.16 8.64 12.83
CA SER A 44 1.92 9.97 12.25
C SER A 44 0.45 10.26 11.93
N GLN A 45 -0.44 9.29 12.10
CA GLN A 45 -1.84 9.42 11.69
C GLN A 45 -2.62 10.34 12.64
N SER A 46 -3.47 11.19 12.09
CA SER A 46 -4.37 12.04 12.89
C SER A 46 -5.43 11.22 13.62
N LYS A 47 -5.87 11.71 14.78
CA LYS A 47 -6.97 11.08 15.55
C LYS A 47 -8.26 11.01 14.75
N GLU A 48 -8.52 12.02 13.93
CA GLU A 48 -9.70 12.10 13.06
C GLU A 48 -9.66 10.98 12.02
N ASP A 49 -8.56 10.83 11.29
CA ASP A 49 -8.42 9.74 10.31
C ASP A 49 -8.53 8.36 10.99
N TRP A 50 -7.94 8.23 12.17
CA TRP A 50 -8.02 7.00 12.94
C TRP A 50 -9.48 6.67 13.34
N ALA A 51 -10.24 7.68 13.77
CA ALA A 51 -11.64 7.55 14.17
C ALA A 51 -12.57 7.29 12.99
N LEU A 52 -12.25 7.82 11.80
CA LEU A 52 -12.95 7.56 10.54
C LEU A 52 -12.67 6.16 9.97
N GLY A 53 -11.72 5.42 10.54
CA GLY A 53 -11.41 4.04 10.14
C GLY A 53 -10.30 3.92 9.10
N TRP A 54 -9.55 4.99 8.82
CA TRP A 54 -8.39 4.90 7.93
C TRP A 54 -7.28 4.07 8.57
N ARG A 55 -6.69 3.14 7.82
CA ARG A 55 -5.63 2.21 8.22
C ARG A 55 -4.66 1.99 7.06
N TYR A 56 -3.56 1.28 7.31
CA TYR A 56 -2.55 0.96 6.30
C TYR A 56 -2.28 -0.55 6.25
N PHE A 57 -1.94 -1.06 5.06
CA PHE A 57 -1.45 -2.42 4.89
C PHE A 57 -0.37 -2.49 3.80
N ALA A 58 0.38 -3.59 3.78
CA ALA A 58 1.41 -3.84 2.78
C ALA A 58 0.96 -4.94 1.82
N GLU A 59 1.13 -4.70 0.53
CA GLU A 59 0.86 -5.67 -0.53
C GLU A 59 2.12 -5.86 -1.38
N MET A 60 2.44 -7.10 -1.75
CA MET A 60 3.55 -7.35 -2.68
C MET A 60 3.27 -6.69 -4.03
N THR A 61 4.30 -6.11 -4.64
CA THR A 61 4.18 -5.42 -5.91
C THR A 61 5.44 -5.63 -6.76
N ASP A 62 5.28 -5.59 -8.08
CA ASP A 62 6.40 -5.56 -9.02
C ASP A 62 6.92 -4.13 -9.24
N LEU A 63 6.26 -3.13 -8.65
CA LEU A 63 6.70 -1.74 -8.71
C LEU A 63 8.01 -1.55 -7.93
N LYS A 64 8.85 -0.66 -8.43
CA LYS A 64 10.16 -0.38 -7.82
C LYS A 64 9.99 0.58 -6.63
N PRO A 65 10.76 0.41 -5.55
CA PRO A 65 10.86 1.41 -4.49
C PRO A 65 11.25 2.77 -5.07
N GLY A 66 10.67 3.85 -4.53
CA GLY A 66 10.83 5.21 -5.07
C GLY A 66 9.94 5.53 -6.27
N THR A 67 9.04 4.63 -6.70
CA THR A 67 7.96 5.00 -7.63
C THR A 67 7.03 6.00 -6.95
N ASP A 68 6.68 7.06 -7.67
CA ASP A 68 5.74 8.08 -7.21
C ASP A 68 4.41 7.45 -6.73
N PRO A 69 3.89 7.82 -5.54
CA PRO A 69 2.69 7.19 -4.99
C PRO A 69 1.42 7.38 -5.84
N ALA A 70 1.26 8.54 -6.50
CA ALA A 70 0.12 8.77 -7.39
C ALA A 70 0.23 7.90 -8.65
N LYS A 71 1.43 7.78 -9.23
CA LYS A 71 1.71 6.85 -10.32
C LYS A 71 1.48 5.40 -9.91
N ALA A 72 1.94 5.00 -8.72
CA ALA A 72 1.75 3.66 -8.19
C ALA A 72 0.27 3.32 -7.97
N THR A 73 -0.52 4.29 -7.51
CA THR A 73 -1.97 4.15 -7.35
C THR A 73 -2.65 3.89 -8.70
N ARG A 74 -2.31 4.66 -9.74
CA ARG A 74 -2.86 4.46 -11.10
C ARG A 74 -2.48 3.11 -11.69
N LEU A 75 -1.22 2.70 -11.52
CA LEU A 75 -0.74 1.39 -12.01
C LEU A 75 -1.43 0.23 -11.28
N ARG A 76 -1.63 0.35 -9.97
CA ARG A 76 -2.38 -0.62 -9.18
C ARG A 76 -3.82 -0.73 -9.67
N GLN A 77 -4.51 0.40 -9.89
CA GLN A 77 -5.88 0.43 -10.41
C GLN A 77 -5.96 -0.23 -11.80
N GLY A 78 -5.07 0.14 -12.73
CA GLY A 78 -5.05 -0.46 -14.07
C GLY A 78 -4.74 -1.96 -14.08
N SER A 79 -3.91 -2.45 -13.15
CA SER A 79 -3.70 -3.90 -12.98
C SER A 79 -4.91 -4.63 -12.37
N MET A 80 -5.76 -3.94 -11.58
CA MET A 80 -7.01 -4.51 -11.10
C MET A 80 -8.03 -4.59 -12.25
N ASP A 81 -8.17 -3.53 -13.05
CA ASP A 81 -9.08 -3.49 -14.21
C ASP A 81 -8.73 -4.56 -15.25
N ALA A 82 -7.44 -4.81 -15.48
CA ALA A 82 -6.96 -5.84 -16.40
C ALA A 82 -7.31 -7.28 -15.94
N ARG A 83 -7.40 -7.51 -14.62
CA ARG A 83 -7.73 -8.82 -14.03
C ARG A 83 -9.23 -9.07 -13.95
N GLU A 84 -10.04 -8.02 -13.94
CA GLU A 84 -11.51 -8.10 -14.01
C GLU A 84 -12.03 -8.27 -15.44
N SER A 85 -11.15 -8.11 -16.44
CA SER A 85 -11.47 -8.18 -17.88
C SER A 85 -11.17 -9.54 -18.52
N GLU A 86 -10.78 -10.56 -17.76
CA GLU A 86 -10.70 -11.93 -18.28
C GLU A 86 -12.09 -12.61 -18.13
N PRO A 87 -12.74 -13.02 -19.24
CA PRO A 87 -14.06 -13.64 -19.24
C PRO A 87 -14.10 -15.06 -18.67
#